data_AF-A0A7X0BTY8-F1
#
_entry.id   AF-A0A7X0BTY8-F1
#
_cell.length_a   1.000
_cell.length_b   1.000
_cell.length_c   1.000
_cell.angle_alpha   90.00
_cell.angle_beta   90.00
_cell.angle_gamma   90.00
#
_symmetry.space_group_name_H-M   'P 1'
#
loop_
_entity.id
_entity.type
_entity.pdbx_description
1 polymer ?
#
loop_
_entity_poly.entity_id
_entity_poly.type
_entity_poly.pdbx_seq_one_letter_code
_entity_poly.pdbx_strand_id
1 'polypeptide(L)'
;MRISLGCNITDPNLVRIGSNVTLANCTVLGHDGVIRILNTRYGKKLDSVGAVDIRDNCFIGHGAIVMPNVTIGPDSIVAAGAVVTKDVPSGMVVGGNPARPICTTEELVVRLEKRCEAYPWIELIKQREGAYDPRIEPQLKAQRAAFFFGEPRSES
;
A
#
# COMPACT_ATOMS: atom_id res chain seq x y z
N MET A 1 -9.02 10.58 -3.07
CA MET A 1 -7.65 10.01 -3.14
C MET A 1 -6.87 10.49 -1.91
N ARG A 2 -6.01 9.66 -1.33
CA ARG A 2 -5.12 10.01 -0.21
C ARG A 2 -3.67 9.73 -0.59
N ILE A 3 -2.79 10.71 -0.46
CA ILE A 3 -1.37 10.58 -0.81
C ILE A 3 -0.56 11.01 0.40
N SER A 4 0.26 10.11 0.94
CA SER A 4 1.21 10.45 1.99
C SER A 4 2.38 11.25 1.41
N LEU A 5 2.93 12.17 2.22
CA LEU A 5 4.16 12.87 1.90
C LEU A 5 5.27 11.86 1.54
N GLY A 6 5.98 12.12 0.44
CA GLY A 6 7.08 11.28 -0.06
C GLY A 6 6.73 10.34 -1.22
N CYS A 7 5.46 10.24 -1.63
CA CYS A 7 5.13 9.50 -2.86
C CYS A 7 5.83 10.11 -4.08
N ASN A 8 6.40 9.26 -4.94
CA ASN A 8 7.09 9.66 -6.16
C ASN A 8 6.36 9.09 -7.38
N ILE A 9 5.96 9.95 -8.30
CA ILE A 9 5.36 9.59 -9.59
C ILE A 9 6.28 10.19 -10.65
N THR A 10 7.05 9.35 -11.35
CA THR A 10 8.12 9.84 -12.24
C THR A 10 7.58 10.49 -13.51
N ASP A 11 6.45 9.99 -14.02
CA ASP A 11 5.84 10.45 -15.27
C ASP A 11 4.33 10.60 -15.10
N PRO A 12 3.85 11.68 -14.48
CA PRO A 12 2.42 11.84 -14.18
C PRO A 12 1.50 11.71 -15.40
N ASN A 13 1.99 12.07 -16.59
CA ASN A 13 1.24 11.94 -17.85
C ASN A 13 0.96 10.48 -18.26
N LEU A 14 1.69 9.52 -17.70
CA LEU A 14 1.54 8.09 -17.97
C LEU A 14 0.84 7.35 -16.83
N VAL A 15 0.35 8.07 -15.82
CA VAL A 15 -0.27 7.46 -14.64
C VAL A 15 -1.73 7.86 -14.53
N ARG A 16 -2.59 6.85 -14.45
CA ARG A 16 -4.02 7.00 -14.13
C ARG A 16 -4.28 6.46 -12.74
N ILE A 17 -5.06 7.21 -11.97
CA ILE A 17 -5.44 6.81 -10.61
C ILE A 17 -6.94 6.98 -10.42
N GLY A 18 -7.59 5.92 -9.99
CA GLY A 18 -9.02 5.87 -9.72
C GLY A 18 -9.45 6.57 -8.44
N SER A 19 -10.72 6.35 -8.09
CA SER A 19 -11.36 6.86 -6.90
C SER A 19 -10.95 6.10 -5.65
N ASN A 20 -10.91 6.79 -4.50
CA ASN A 20 -10.59 6.20 -3.19
C ASN A 20 -9.26 5.40 -3.12
N VAL A 21 -8.28 5.77 -3.94
CA VAL A 21 -6.93 5.19 -3.85
C VAL A 21 -6.13 5.84 -2.71
N THR A 22 -5.36 5.02 -2.00
CA THR A 22 -4.35 5.47 -1.03
C THR A 22 -2.95 5.11 -1.50
N LEU A 23 -2.08 6.12 -1.62
CA LEU A 23 -0.66 5.96 -1.85
C LEU A 23 0.09 6.29 -0.56
N ALA A 24 0.69 5.29 0.08
CA ALA A 24 1.50 5.47 1.27
C ALA A 24 2.97 5.48 0.86
N ASN A 25 3.60 6.66 0.75
CA ASN A 25 5.04 6.86 0.49
C ASN A 25 5.65 5.82 -0.48
N CYS A 26 5.05 5.69 -1.66
CA CYS A 26 5.42 4.68 -2.66
C CYS A 26 5.99 5.35 -3.92
N THR A 27 6.59 4.54 -4.80
CA THR A 27 7.08 5.00 -6.11
C THR A 27 6.27 4.36 -7.24
N VAL A 28 5.84 5.17 -8.20
CA VAL A 28 5.18 4.73 -9.44
C VAL A 28 6.04 5.18 -10.61
N LEU A 29 6.54 4.21 -11.39
CA LEU A 29 7.47 4.43 -12.49
C LEU A 29 6.72 4.38 -13.83
N GLY A 30 6.87 5.43 -14.64
CA GLY A 30 6.37 5.47 -16.02
C GLY A 30 7.43 5.17 -17.08
N HIS A 31 8.71 5.10 -16.71
CA HIS A 31 9.81 4.75 -17.60
C HIS A 31 10.93 4.00 -16.87
N ASP A 32 11.83 3.38 -17.64
CA ASP A 32 13.05 2.73 -17.12
C ASP A 32 14.31 3.37 -17.70
N GLY A 33 15.08 4.05 -16.83
CA GLY A 33 16.33 4.72 -17.20
C GLY A 33 17.47 3.78 -17.62
N VAL A 34 17.33 2.46 -17.45
CA VAL A 34 18.33 1.47 -17.91
C VAL A 34 18.64 1.63 -19.40
N ILE A 35 17.65 2.08 -20.20
CA ILE A 35 17.80 2.31 -21.64
C ILE A 35 18.94 3.27 -21.96
N ARG A 36 19.24 4.25 -21.10
CA ARG A 36 20.32 5.22 -21.32
C ARG A 36 21.68 4.53 -21.34
N ILE A 37 21.89 3.58 -20.43
CA ILE A 37 23.13 2.80 -20.35
C ILE A 37 23.21 1.82 -21.52
N LEU A 38 22.11 1.13 -21.83
CA LEU A 38 22.06 0.17 -22.93
C LEU A 38 22.28 0.84 -24.30
N ASN A 39 21.66 2.00 -24.53
CA ASN A 39 21.83 2.77 -25.76
C ASN A 39 23.29 3.19 -25.95
N THR A 40 23.92 3.74 -24.90
CA THR A 40 25.34 4.11 -24.91
C THR A 40 26.24 2.91 -25.15
N ARG A 41 26.05 1.81 -24.42
CA ARG A 41 26.95 0.65 -24.46
C ARG A 41 26.86 -0.12 -25.78
N TYR A 42 25.66 -0.27 -26.33
CA TYR A 42 25.38 -1.15 -27.47
C TYR A 42 25.10 -0.37 -28.77
N GLY A 43 25.22 0.95 -28.77
CA GLY A 43 24.93 1.79 -29.94
C GLY A 43 23.49 1.67 -30.41
N LYS A 44 22.55 1.50 -29.46
CA LYS A 44 21.12 1.32 -29.76
C LYS A 44 20.33 2.61 -29.54
N LYS A 45 19.11 2.63 -30.06
CA LYS A 45 18.09 3.66 -29.84
C LYS A 45 16.82 2.98 -29.34
N LEU A 46 16.85 2.59 -28.07
CA LEU A 46 15.77 1.94 -27.36
C LEU A 46 15.00 2.96 -26.54
N ASP A 47 13.71 2.71 -26.38
CA ASP A 47 12.82 3.41 -25.47
C ASP A 47 12.11 2.39 -24.57
N SER A 48 11.85 2.77 -23.32
CA SER A 48 11.22 1.91 -22.32
C SER A 48 10.34 2.76 -21.41
N VAL A 49 9.12 2.96 -21.88
CA VAL A 49 8.04 3.65 -21.19
C VAL A 49 6.87 2.71 -20.99
N GLY A 50 6.03 3.02 -20.02
CA GLY A 50 4.84 2.23 -19.78
C GLY A 50 3.80 2.97 -18.95
N ALA A 51 2.55 2.83 -19.35
CA ALA A 51 1.44 3.38 -18.60
C ALA A 51 1.25 2.59 -17.29
N VAL A 52 0.89 3.30 -16.21
CA VAL A 52 0.45 2.68 -14.96
C VAL A 52 -1.00 3.08 -14.70
N ASP A 53 -1.85 2.09 -14.46
CA ASP A 53 -3.28 2.31 -14.23
C ASP A 53 -3.68 1.71 -12.89
N ILE A 54 -3.83 2.56 -11.88
CA ILE A 54 -4.26 2.17 -10.54
C ILE A 54 -5.77 2.39 -10.45
N ARG A 55 -6.54 1.31 -10.39
CA ARG A 55 -8.01 1.36 -10.36
C ARG A 55 -8.57 1.76 -8.98
N ASP A 56 -9.88 1.79 -8.89
CA ASP A 56 -10.61 2.28 -7.71
C ASP A 56 -10.33 1.44 -6.46
N ASN A 57 -10.43 2.06 -5.28
CA ASN A 57 -10.29 1.42 -3.97
C ASN A 57 -8.95 0.71 -3.71
N CYS A 58 -7.90 1.04 -4.44
CA CYS A 58 -6.59 0.42 -4.23
C CYS A 58 -5.82 1.01 -3.03
N PHE A 59 -5.02 0.18 -2.38
CA PHE A 59 -4.04 0.61 -1.38
C PHE A 59 -2.62 0.24 -1.82
N ILE A 60 -1.76 1.24 -1.98
CA ILE A 60 -0.34 1.05 -2.31
C ILE A 60 0.51 1.32 -1.07
N GLY A 61 1.11 0.27 -0.53
CA GLY A 61 1.82 0.30 0.74
C GLY A 61 3.14 1.06 0.74
N HIS A 62 3.58 1.41 1.95
CA HIS A 62 4.83 2.13 2.21
C HIS A 62 6.03 1.51 1.50
N GLY A 63 6.77 2.32 0.73
CA GLY A 63 7.98 1.88 0.03
C GLY A 63 7.73 0.87 -1.11
N ALA A 64 6.48 0.63 -1.51
CA ALA A 64 6.20 -0.15 -2.70
C ALA A 64 6.67 0.58 -3.97
N ILE A 65 7.09 -0.19 -4.97
CA ILE A 65 7.51 0.28 -6.29
C ILE A 65 6.61 -0.39 -7.33
N VAL A 66 5.88 0.42 -8.10
CA VAL A 66 5.07 -0.05 -9.24
C VAL A 66 5.86 0.21 -10.51
N MET A 67 6.19 -0.85 -11.24
CA MET A 67 6.95 -0.77 -12.49
C MET A 67 6.08 -0.26 -13.64
N PRO A 68 6.70 0.24 -14.74
CA PRO A 68 5.96 0.65 -15.93
C PRO A 68 5.16 -0.51 -16.53
N ASN A 69 4.07 -0.19 -17.25
CA ASN A 69 3.17 -1.17 -17.89
C ASN A 69 2.46 -2.10 -16.91
N VAL A 70 2.01 -1.56 -15.77
CA VAL A 70 1.28 -2.31 -14.75
C VAL A 70 -0.10 -1.71 -14.52
N THR A 71 -1.12 -2.56 -14.54
CA THR A 71 -2.48 -2.25 -14.08
C THR A 71 -2.71 -2.87 -12.70
N ILE A 72 -3.13 -2.06 -11.74
CA ILE A 72 -3.60 -2.54 -10.43
C ILE A 72 -5.12 -2.55 -10.47
N GLY A 73 -5.71 -3.75 -10.50
CA GLY A 73 -7.17 -3.95 -10.54
C GLY A 73 -7.88 -3.38 -9.31
N PRO A 74 -9.18 -3.07 -9.40
CA PRO A 74 -9.92 -2.45 -8.30
C PRO A 74 -9.90 -3.31 -7.03
N ASP A 75 -10.04 -2.64 -5.89
CA ASP A 75 -10.07 -3.24 -4.55
C ASP A 75 -8.79 -4.02 -4.19
N SER A 76 -7.67 -3.77 -4.89
CA SER A 76 -6.42 -4.50 -4.66
C SER A 76 -5.51 -3.81 -3.64
N ILE A 77 -4.68 -4.62 -2.99
CA ILE A 77 -3.71 -4.14 -1.98
C ILE A 77 -2.30 -4.56 -2.40
N VAL A 78 -1.42 -3.57 -2.52
CA VAL A 78 0.02 -3.77 -2.67
C VAL A 78 0.65 -3.61 -1.29
N ALA A 79 1.24 -4.67 -0.76
CA ALA A 79 1.89 -4.67 0.54
C ALA A 79 3.11 -3.72 0.57
N ALA A 80 3.49 -3.31 1.77
CA ALA A 80 4.67 -2.47 1.97
C ALA A 80 5.94 -3.14 1.40
N GLY A 81 6.80 -2.33 0.78
CA GLY A 81 8.08 -2.77 0.19
C GLY A 81 7.95 -3.67 -1.04
N ALA A 82 6.76 -3.86 -1.61
CA ALA A 82 6.57 -4.72 -2.77
C ALA A 82 7.12 -4.09 -4.06
N VAL A 83 7.68 -4.90 -4.97
CA VAL A 83 8.08 -4.46 -6.31
C VAL A 83 7.16 -5.13 -7.34
N VAL A 84 6.17 -4.36 -7.81
CA VAL A 84 5.10 -4.86 -8.68
C VAL A 84 5.57 -4.80 -10.13
N THR A 85 5.79 -5.97 -10.72
CA THR A 85 6.34 -6.14 -12.08
C THR A 85 5.30 -6.65 -13.09
N LYS A 86 4.08 -6.94 -12.64
CA LYS A 86 2.98 -7.50 -13.44
C LYS A 86 1.65 -6.96 -12.92
N ASP A 87 0.64 -7.03 -13.78
CA ASP A 87 -0.73 -6.67 -13.43
C ASP A 87 -1.22 -7.41 -12.18
N VAL A 88 -2.00 -6.71 -11.37
CA VAL A 88 -2.63 -7.23 -10.16
C VAL A 88 -4.12 -7.43 -10.44
N PRO A 89 -4.65 -8.65 -10.35
CA PRO A 89 -6.09 -8.90 -10.49
C PRO A 89 -6.90 -8.17 -9.42
N SER A 90 -8.16 -7.85 -9.72
CA SER A 90 -9.11 -7.26 -8.76
C SER A 90 -9.20 -8.05 -7.45
N GLY A 91 -9.32 -7.34 -6.33
CA GLY A 91 -9.48 -7.97 -5.01
C GLY A 91 -8.28 -8.81 -4.57
N MET A 92 -7.08 -8.55 -5.12
CA MET A 92 -5.87 -9.31 -4.78
C MET A 92 -4.96 -8.53 -3.85
N VAL A 93 -4.37 -9.24 -2.88
CA VAL A 93 -3.27 -8.74 -2.06
C VAL A 93 -1.97 -9.32 -2.62
N VAL A 94 -1.04 -8.43 -3.01
CA VAL A 94 0.28 -8.82 -3.52
C VAL A 94 1.40 -8.26 -2.65
N GLY A 95 2.53 -8.96 -2.58
CA GLY A 95 3.71 -8.46 -1.88
C GLY A 95 5.00 -9.19 -2.24
N GLY A 96 6.14 -8.65 -1.80
CA GLY A 96 7.48 -9.18 -2.08
C GLY A 96 8.17 -8.51 -3.29
N ASN A 97 9.38 -8.97 -3.59
CA ASN A 97 10.18 -8.51 -4.73
C ASN A 97 10.77 -9.73 -5.49
N PRO A 98 10.24 -10.08 -6.68
CA PRO A 98 9.07 -9.47 -7.33
C PRO A 98 7.78 -9.78 -6.55
N ALA A 99 6.80 -8.88 -6.65
CA ALA A 99 5.51 -9.03 -5.99
C ALA A 99 4.78 -10.28 -6.49
N ARG A 100 4.23 -11.07 -5.57
CA ARG A 100 3.40 -12.24 -5.87
C ARG A 100 2.08 -12.20 -5.10
N PRO A 101 1.03 -12.86 -5.61
CA PRO A 101 -0.21 -13.06 -4.86
C PRO A 101 0.07 -13.65 -3.48
N ILE A 102 -0.54 -13.06 -2.46
CA ILE A 102 -0.51 -13.54 -1.07
C ILE A 102 -1.85 -14.18 -0.73
N CYS A 103 -2.94 -13.48 -1.04
CA CYS A 103 -4.32 -13.88 -0.80
C CYS A 103 -5.27 -12.91 -1.51
N THR A 104 -6.56 -13.22 -1.51
CA THR A 104 -7.62 -12.27 -1.84
C THR A 104 -7.86 -11.27 -0.70
N THR A 105 -8.51 -10.16 -1.01
CA THR A 105 -8.93 -9.17 -0.01
C THR A 105 -9.97 -9.73 0.97
N GLU A 106 -10.85 -10.59 0.50
CA GLU A 106 -11.87 -11.28 1.29
C GLU A 106 -11.20 -12.19 2.34
N GLU A 107 -10.19 -12.98 1.94
CA GLU A 107 -9.41 -13.77 2.87
C GLU A 107 -8.61 -12.91 3.87
N LEU A 108 -8.15 -11.73 3.44
CA LEU A 108 -7.52 -10.79 4.36
C LEU A 108 -8.52 -10.27 5.38
N VAL A 109 -9.74 -9.87 4.98
CA VAL A 109 -10.80 -9.44 5.90
C VAL A 109 -11.07 -10.49 6.96
N VAL A 110 -11.33 -11.75 6.56
CA VAL A 110 -11.60 -12.84 7.52
C VAL A 110 -10.46 -13.04 8.52
N ARG A 111 -9.20 -12.94 8.08
CA ARG A 111 -8.03 -13.06 8.97
C ARG A 111 -7.93 -11.87 9.92
N LEU A 112 -8.24 -10.66 9.44
CA LEU A 112 -8.20 -9.45 10.26
C LEU A 112 -9.34 -9.43 11.29
N GLU A 113 -10.54 -9.85 10.93
CA GLU A 113 -11.69 -9.96 11.86
C GLU A 113 -11.35 -10.88 13.02
N LYS A 114 -10.91 -12.11 12.73
CA LYS A 114 -10.48 -13.08 13.76
C LYS A 114 -9.39 -12.53 14.67
N ARG A 115 -8.42 -11.80 14.10
CA ARG A 115 -7.34 -11.17 14.88
C ARG A 115 -7.87 -10.04 15.76
N CYS A 116 -8.78 -9.24 15.23
CA CYS A 116 -9.35 -8.09 15.92
C CYS A 116 -10.28 -8.48 17.07
N GLU A 117 -11.02 -9.58 16.94
CA GLU A 117 -11.86 -10.14 18.02
C GLU A 117 -11.06 -10.49 19.27
N ALA A 118 -9.78 -10.85 19.12
CA ALA A 118 -8.90 -11.14 20.23
C ALA A 118 -8.41 -9.88 20.98
N TYR A 119 -8.68 -8.67 20.46
CA TYR A 119 -8.19 -7.43 21.09
C TYR A 119 -9.16 -6.90 22.16
N PRO A 120 -8.66 -6.51 23.34
CA PRO A 120 -9.50 -5.97 24.43
C PRO A 120 -10.29 -4.70 24.07
N TRP A 121 -9.82 -3.92 23.10
CA TRP A 121 -10.43 -2.66 22.67
C TRP A 121 -11.41 -2.81 21.49
N ILE A 122 -11.74 -4.02 21.06
CA ILE A 122 -12.56 -4.20 19.85
C ILE A 122 -13.94 -3.56 19.99
N GLU A 123 -14.55 -3.60 21.17
CA GLU A 123 -15.85 -2.96 21.44
C GLU A 123 -15.79 -1.42 21.33
N LEU A 124 -14.67 -0.81 21.72
CA LEU A 124 -14.44 0.64 21.50
C LEU A 124 -14.35 0.97 20.01
N ILE A 125 -13.68 0.11 19.22
CA ILE A 125 -13.57 0.29 17.77
C ILE A 125 -14.94 0.16 17.10
N LYS A 126 -15.79 -0.78 17.53
CA LYS A 126 -17.16 -0.95 17.01
C LYS A 126 -18.05 0.28 17.26
N GLN A 127 -17.75 1.07 18.29
CA GLN A 127 -18.48 2.30 18.63
C GLN A 127 -17.91 3.55 17.96
N ARG A 128 -16.80 3.44 17.23
CA ARG A 128 -16.08 4.58 16.64
C ARG A 128 -16.85 5.15 15.45
N GLU A 129 -16.95 6.47 15.41
CA GLU A 129 -17.48 7.18 14.24
C GLU A 129 -16.38 7.48 13.23
N GLY A 130 -16.50 6.90 12.03
CA GLY A 130 -15.57 7.13 10.93
C GLY A 130 -14.16 6.56 11.16
N ALA A 131 -13.18 7.10 10.44
CA ALA A 131 -11.79 6.62 10.47
C ALA A 131 -10.96 7.17 11.65
N TYR A 132 -11.50 8.13 12.42
CA TYR A 132 -10.85 8.76 13.58
C TYR A 132 -11.88 9.37 14.54
N ASP A 133 -11.81 9.03 15.83
CA ASP A 133 -12.68 9.61 16.87
C ASP A 133 -11.85 10.10 18.07
N PRO A 134 -11.68 11.43 18.24
CA PRO A 134 -10.83 11.99 19.28
C PRO A 134 -11.29 11.67 20.70
N ARG A 135 -12.56 11.29 20.92
CA ARG A 135 -13.11 11.00 22.25
C ARG A 135 -12.55 9.69 22.81
N ILE A 136 -12.40 8.69 21.95
CA ILE A 136 -11.93 7.34 22.35
C ILE A 136 -10.44 7.13 22.09
N GLU A 137 -9.80 7.95 21.26
CA GLU A 137 -8.37 7.79 20.92
C GLU A 137 -7.42 7.75 22.12
N PRO A 138 -7.54 8.61 23.16
CA PRO A 138 -6.66 8.52 24.32
C PRO A 138 -6.74 7.15 25.01
N GLN A 139 -7.96 6.63 25.17
CA GLN A 139 -8.21 5.32 25.75
C GLN A 139 -7.68 4.19 24.86
N LEU A 140 -7.91 4.26 23.54
CA LEU A 140 -7.39 3.28 22.58
C LEU A 140 -5.85 3.22 22.61
N LYS A 141 -5.18 4.37 22.67
CA LYS A 141 -3.71 4.43 22.75
C LYS A 141 -3.20 3.77 24.03
N ALA A 142 -3.81 4.07 25.17
CA ALA A 142 -3.44 3.48 26.45
C ALA A 142 -3.64 1.96 26.45
N GLN A 143 -4.81 1.46 26.04
CA GLN A 143 -5.10 0.02 26.01
C GLN A 143 -4.18 -0.75 25.05
N ARG A 144 -3.87 -0.19 23.88
CA ARG A 144 -2.93 -0.80 22.92
C ARG A 144 -1.52 -0.88 23.48
N ALA A 145 -1.02 0.21 24.06
CA ALA A 145 0.31 0.24 24.64
C ALA A 145 0.44 -0.79 25.78
N ALA A 146 -0.53 -0.81 26.71
CA ALA A 146 -0.56 -1.75 27.82
C ALA A 146 -0.60 -3.21 27.35
N PHE A 147 -1.40 -3.54 26.33
CA PHE A 147 -1.51 -4.91 25.82
C PHE A 147 -0.23 -5.42 25.15
N PHE A 148 0.45 -4.60 24.36
CA PHE A 148 1.64 -5.04 23.62
C PHE A 148 2.94 -4.92 24.41
N PHE A 149 3.04 -3.96 25.35
CA PHE A 149 4.29 -3.64 26.04
C PHE A 149 4.19 -3.70 27.57
N GLY A 150 3.00 -3.93 28.13
CA GLY A 150 2.74 -3.85 29.57
C GLY A 150 2.48 -2.41 30.05
N GLU A 151 2.13 -2.25 31.33
CA GLU A 151 2.02 -0.94 31.97
C GLU A 151 3.38 -0.22 31.94
N PRO A 152 3.42 1.10 31.69
CA PRO A 152 4.66 1.86 31.79
C PRO A 152 5.24 1.67 33.19
N ARG A 153 6.51 1.23 33.27
CA ARG A 153 7.21 1.17 34.56
C ARG A 153 7.22 2.58 35.12
N SER A 154 6.66 2.77 36.32
CA SER A 154 6.81 4.02 37.06
C SER A 154 8.31 4.27 37.23
N GLU A 155 8.82 5.32 36.59
CA GLU A 155 10.18 5.79 36.82
C GLU A 155 10.30 6.14 38.32
N SER A 156 11.09 5.35 39.04
CA SER A 156 11.51 5.59 40.43
C SER A 156 12.71 6.53 40.48
#